data_AF-A0A934DRP6-F1
#
_entry.id   AF-A0A934DRP6-F1
#
_cell.length_a   1.000
_cell.length_b   1.000
_cell.length_c   1.000
_cell.angle_alpha   90.00
_cell.angle_beta   90.00
_cell.angle_gamma   90.00
#
_symmetry.space_group_name_H-M   'P 1'
#
loop_
_entity.id
_entity.type
_entity.pdbx_description
1 polymer ?
#
loop_
_entity_poly.entity_id
_entity_poly.type
_entity_poly.pdbx_seq_one_letter_code
_entity_poly.pdbx_strand_id
1 'polypeptide(L)'
;MEDRRNPHLKVQEMAQCYANRNPLEAMSGLAGEADQEEAAIKWLALAVLHAVGAGAKKIELTLDAQGRAVVTAKYREATLPSPGPAVGARVLAMVGEILHLEGGTGQGLLALGLAGDNLDIKVKLEDEDGGRQLSLKFGE
;
A
#
# COMPACT_ATOMS: atom_id res chain seq x y z
N MET A 1 -25.13 1.86 37.63
CA MET A 1 -23.92 2.55 37.17
C MET A 1 -23.85 2.29 35.68
N GLU A 2 -24.01 3.33 34.87
CA GLU A 2 -23.81 3.22 33.43
C GLU A 2 -22.35 2.83 33.21
N ASP A 3 -22.13 1.59 32.76
CA ASP A 3 -20.85 1.06 32.33
C ASP A 3 -20.47 1.79 31.03
N ARG A 4 -20.16 3.09 31.12
CA ARG A 4 -19.56 3.89 30.06
C ARG A 4 -18.13 3.38 29.90
N ARG A 5 -18.00 2.19 29.33
CA ARG A 5 -16.69 1.61 29.00
C ARG A 5 -15.96 2.60 28.13
N ASN A 6 -14.71 2.85 28.47
CA ASN A 6 -13.88 3.78 27.73
C ASN A 6 -13.78 3.29 26.28
N PRO A 7 -14.19 4.09 25.27
CA PRO A 7 -14.19 3.66 23.87
C PRO A 7 -12.79 3.22 23.41
N HIS A 8 -11.73 3.82 23.95
CA HIS A 8 -10.36 3.38 23.69
C HIS A 8 -10.11 1.93 24.15
N LEU A 9 -10.59 1.56 25.35
CA LEU A 9 -10.47 0.20 25.87
C LEU A 9 -11.26 -0.78 24.98
N LYS A 10 -12.47 -0.40 24.58
CA LYS A 10 -13.31 -1.23 23.70
C LYS A 10 -12.66 -1.45 22.33
N VAL A 11 -11.96 -0.45 21.77
CA VAL A 11 -11.16 -0.60 20.54
C VAL A 11 -10.01 -1.59 20.74
N GLN A 12 -9.29 -1.52 21.86
CA GLN A 12 -8.19 -2.44 22.16
C GLN A 12 -8.68 -3.89 22.30
N GLU A 13 -9.79 -4.10 23.02
CA GLU A 13 -10.42 -5.41 23.18
C GLU A 13 -10.87 -5.97 21.82
N MET A 14 -11.50 -5.13 20.97
CA MET A 14 -11.89 -5.53 19.62
C MET A 14 -10.68 -5.88 18.74
N ALA A 15 -9.60 -5.10 18.80
CA ALA A 15 -8.38 -5.42 18.07
C ALA A 15 -7.82 -6.78 18.51
N GLN A 16 -7.90 -7.12 19.79
CA GLN A 16 -7.47 -8.43 20.28
C GLN A 16 -8.38 -9.57 19.78
N CYS A 17 -9.70 -9.37 19.73
CA CYS A 17 -10.64 -10.34 19.18
C CYS A 17 -10.39 -10.67 17.70
N TYR A 18 -9.95 -9.67 16.92
CA TYR A 18 -9.70 -9.81 15.48
C TYR A 18 -8.25 -10.11 15.12
N ALA A 19 -7.34 -10.23 16.09
CA ALA A 19 -5.89 -10.35 15.87
C ALA A 19 -5.46 -11.49 14.92
N ASN A 20 -6.26 -12.57 14.83
CA ASN A 20 -5.99 -13.73 13.96
C ASN A 20 -6.96 -13.85 12.77
N ARG A 21 -7.69 -12.78 12.44
CA ARG A 21 -8.65 -12.74 11.31
C ARG A 21 -8.16 -11.79 10.22
N ASN A 22 -8.67 -11.96 9.01
CA ASN A 22 -8.44 -11.01 7.92
C ASN A 22 -9.23 -9.71 8.20
N PRO A 23 -8.56 -8.58 8.46
CA PRO A 23 -9.25 -7.36 8.86
C PRO A 23 -10.10 -6.74 7.74
N LEU A 24 -9.69 -6.88 6.47
CA LEU A 24 -10.41 -6.31 5.33
C LEU A 24 -11.72 -7.04 5.06
N GLU A 25 -11.73 -8.36 5.24
CA GLU A 25 -12.95 -9.18 5.15
C GLU A 25 -13.93 -8.84 6.28
N ALA A 26 -13.43 -8.63 7.49
CA ALA A 26 -14.30 -8.22 8.60
C ALA A 26 -14.87 -6.81 8.40
N MET A 27 -14.11 -5.89 7.79
CA MET A 27 -14.59 -4.53 7.49
C MET A 27 -15.74 -4.49 6.49
N SER A 28 -15.72 -5.34 5.46
CA SER A 28 -16.75 -5.33 4.42
C SER A 28 -18.13 -5.75 4.93
N GLY A 29 -18.19 -6.48 6.06
CA GLY A 29 -19.44 -6.84 6.73
C GLY A 29 -20.06 -5.75 7.60
N LEU A 30 -19.32 -4.68 7.94
CA LEU A 30 -19.78 -3.70 8.94
C LEU A 30 -20.94 -2.83 8.47
N ALA A 31 -21.14 -2.68 7.15
CA ALA A 31 -22.26 -1.91 6.62
C ALA A 31 -23.65 -2.51 6.97
N GLY A 32 -23.69 -3.80 7.34
CA GLY A 32 -24.91 -4.49 7.76
C GLY A 32 -25.15 -4.52 9.27
N GLU A 33 -24.25 -3.96 10.08
CA GLU A 33 -24.37 -3.96 11.55
C GLU A 33 -25.49 -3.00 12.01
N ALA A 34 -26.40 -3.50 12.85
CA ALA A 34 -27.50 -2.71 13.37
C ALA A 34 -27.05 -1.67 14.43
N ASP A 35 -26.01 -2.01 15.19
CA ASP A 35 -25.42 -1.10 16.17
C ASP A 35 -24.30 -0.29 15.52
N GLN A 36 -24.62 0.95 15.18
CA GLN A 36 -23.69 1.86 14.50
C GLN A 36 -22.50 2.27 15.39
N GLU A 37 -22.68 2.32 16.71
CA GLU A 37 -21.62 2.68 17.64
C GLU A 37 -20.61 1.53 17.74
N GLU A 38 -21.10 0.31 17.86
CA GLU A 38 -20.26 -0.88 17.85
C GLU A 38 -19.57 -1.09 16.49
N ALA A 39 -20.27 -0.84 15.39
CA ALA A 39 -19.70 -0.91 14.04
C ALA A 39 -18.54 0.08 13.86
N ALA A 40 -18.67 1.31 14.38
CA ALA A 40 -17.60 2.31 14.34
C ALA A 40 -16.36 1.87 15.15
N ILE A 41 -16.58 1.31 16.34
CA ILE A 41 -15.50 0.78 17.20
C ILE A 41 -14.79 -0.40 16.53
N LYS A 42 -15.55 -1.33 15.95
CA LYS A 42 -15.02 -2.47 15.18
C LYS A 42 -14.22 -1.99 13.96
N TRP A 43 -14.75 -1.03 13.21
CA TRP A 43 -14.07 -0.47 12.04
C TRP A 43 -12.71 0.11 12.43
N LEU A 44 -12.64 0.91 13.49
CA LEU A 44 -11.40 1.51 13.96
C LEU A 44 -10.38 0.45 14.41
N ALA A 45 -10.83 -0.56 15.17
CA ALA A 45 -9.97 -1.66 15.61
C ALA A 45 -9.39 -2.45 14.42
N LEU A 46 -10.22 -2.77 13.43
CA LEU A 46 -9.81 -3.46 12.21
C LEU A 46 -8.85 -2.61 11.37
N ALA A 47 -9.07 -1.29 11.31
CA ALA A 47 -8.21 -0.37 10.57
C ALA A 47 -6.81 -0.32 11.18
N VAL A 48 -6.73 -0.25 12.52
CA VAL A 48 -5.45 -0.29 13.24
C VAL A 48 -4.74 -1.64 13.04
N LEU A 49 -5.47 -2.76 13.15
CA LEU A 49 -4.91 -4.09 12.89
C LEU A 49 -4.35 -4.21 11.47
N HIS A 50 -5.12 -3.78 10.48
CA HIS A 50 -4.70 -3.76 9.09
C HIS A 50 -3.46 -2.88 8.90
N ALA A 51 -3.45 -1.68 9.50
CA ALA A 51 -2.32 -0.77 9.40
C ALA A 51 -1.03 -1.39 9.95
N VAL A 52 -1.10 -2.03 11.12
CA VAL A 52 0.07 -2.67 11.74
C VAL A 52 0.51 -3.89 10.94
N GLY A 53 -0.42 -4.78 10.56
CA GLY A 53 -0.11 -6.02 9.85
C GLY A 53 0.41 -5.81 8.43
N ALA A 54 -0.17 -4.87 7.68
CA ALA A 54 0.21 -4.56 6.30
C ALA A 54 1.31 -3.49 6.20
N GLY A 55 1.76 -2.92 7.33
CA GLY A 55 2.74 -1.84 7.35
C GLY A 55 2.21 -0.55 6.68
N ALA A 56 0.95 -0.18 6.94
CA ALA A 56 0.40 1.06 6.45
C ALA A 56 1.08 2.26 7.11
N LYS A 57 1.51 3.24 6.30
CA LYS A 57 2.03 4.54 6.74
C LYS A 57 0.88 5.46 7.19
N LYS A 58 -0.31 5.31 6.59
CA LYS A 58 -1.48 6.13 6.87
C LYS A 58 -2.76 5.42 6.46
N ILE A 59 -3.83 5.56 7.24
CA ILE A 59 -5.21 5.28 6.83
C ILE A 59 -6.00 6.58 6.99
N GLU A 60 -6.76 6.96 5.96
CA GLU A 60 -7.57 8.17 5.91
C GLU A 60 -9.04 7.78 5.67
N LEU A 61 -9.93 8.23 6.55
CA LEU A 61 -11.38 8.20 6.37
C LEU A 61 -11.84 9.62 6.10
N THR A 62 -12.48 9.86 4.96
CA THR A 62 -13.10 11.14 4.63
C THR A 62 -14.58 10.95 4.33
N LEU A 63 -15.38 11.98 4.62
CA LEU A 63 -16.75 12.07 4.12
C LEU A 63 -16.74 13.02 2.93
N ASP A 64 -17.28 12.57 1.80
CA ASP A 64 -17.44 13.45 0.63
C ASP A 64 -18.60 14.44 0.83
N ALA A 65 -18.78 15.36 -0.13
CA ALA A 65 -19.84 16.37 -0.08
C ALA A 65 -21.27 15.78 -0.10
N GLN A 66 -21.42 14.49 -0.43
CA GLN A 66 -22.69 13.75 -0.42
C GLN A 66 -22.84 12.88 0.85
N GLY A 67 -21.90 12.96 1.79
CA GLY A 67 -21.90 12.17 3.03
C GLY A 67 -21.43 10.72 2.85
N ARG A 68 -20.83 10.38 1.71
CA ARG A 68 -20.28 9.02 1.49
C ARG A 68 -18.91 8.91 2.14
N ALA A 69 -18.69 7.84 2.89
CA ALA A 69 -17.40 7.52 3.47
C ALA A 69 -16.45 6.98 2.40
N VAL A 70 -15.29 7.62 2.25
CA VAL A 70 -14.17 7.18 1.41
C VAL A 70 -13.01 6.82 2.32
N VAL A 71 -12.50 5.59 2.19
CA VAL A 71 -11.37 5.09 2.97
C VAL A 71 -10.20 4.85 2.04
N THR A 72 -9.03 5.40 2.38
CA THR A 72 -7.79 5.18 1.63
C THR A 72 -6.66 4.78 2.58
N ALA A 73 -5.80 3.86 2.15
CA ALA A 73 -4.63 3.43 2.90
C ALA A 73 -3.37 3.71 2.07
N LYS A 74 -2.39 4.39 2.67
CA LYS A 74 -1.04 4.54 2.12
C LYS A 74 -0.12 3.58 2.83
N TYR A 75 0.51 2.69 2.08
CA TYR A 75 1.46 1.72 2.63
C TYR A 75 2.87 2.31 2.72
N ARG A 76 3.68 1.75 3.62
CA ARG A 76 5.07 2.20 3.78
C ARG A 76 5.85 1.96 2.49
N GLU A 77 6.69 2.92 2.14
CA GLU A 77 7.80 2.70 1.24
C GLU A 77 8.70 1.66 1.89
N ALA A 78 8.95 0.55 1.21
CA ALA A 78 9.80 -0.52 1.72
C ALA A 78 11.16 -0.40 1.07
N THR A 79 12.22 -0.29 1.89
CA THR A 79 13.58 -0.44 1.40
C THR A 79 13.81 -1.91 1.07
N LEU A 80 14.10 -2.18 -0.21
CA LEU A 80 14.53 -3.50 -0.64
C LEU A 80 16.01 -3.71 -0.28
N PRO A 81 16.44 -4.96 -0.01
CA PRO A 81 17.85 -5.25 0.20
C PRO A 81 18.68 -4.74 -0.98
N SER A 82 19.76 -4.01 -0.68
CA SER A 82 20.64 -3.49 -1.73
C SER A 82 21.35 -4.64 -2.44
N PRO A 83 21.35 -4.69 -3.78
CA PRO A 83 22.11 -5.68 -4.54
C PRO A 83 23.62 -5.42 -4.54
N GLY A 84 24.09 -4.32 -3.93
CA GLY A 84 25.47 -3.86 -3.98
C GLY A 84 25.79 -3.05 -5.24
N PRO A 85 26.86 -2.23 -5.21
CA PRO A 85 27.13 -1.22 -6.24
C PRO A 85 27.39 -1.81 -7.64
N ALA A 86 28.14 -2.92 -7.72
CA ALA A 86 28.46 -3.56 -9.00
C ALA A 86 27.22 -4.14 -9.69
N VAL A 87 26.35 -4.81 -8.92
CA VAL A 87 25.11 -5.39 -9.44
C VAL A 87 24.11 -4.29 -9.80
N GLY A 88 23.98 -3.26 -8.96
CA GLY A 88 23.14 -2.10 -9.26
C GLY A 88 23.52 -1.42 -10.57
N ALA A 89 24.82 -1.15 -10.79
CA ALA A 89 25.31 -0.58 -12.04
C ALA A 89 24.99 -1.46 -13.26
N ARG A 90 25.12 -2.79 -13.12
CA ARG A 90 24.80 -3.73 -14.21
C ARG A 90 23.30 -3.78 -14.53
N VAL A 91 22.44 -3.70 -13.50
CA VAL A 91 20.97 -3.62 -13.68
C VAL A 91 20.60 -2.37 -14.46
N LEU A 92 21.15 -1.20 -14.10
CA LEU A 92 20.88 0.06 -14.81
C LEU A 92 21.30 -0.01 -16.29
N ALA A 93 22.49 -0.53 -16.56
CA ALA A 93 22.98 -0.72 -17.93
C ALA A 93 22.07 -1.66 -18.73
N MET A 94 21.72 -2.81 -18.16
CA MET A 94 20.86 -3.81 -18.80
C MET A 94 19.48 -3.24 -19.15
N VAL A 95 18.87 -2.46 -18.24
CA VAL A 95 17.57 -1.83 -18.51
C VAL A 95 17.68 -0.82 -19.65
N GLY A 96 18.76 -0.04 -19.70
CA GLY A 96 19.03 0.87 -20.83
C GLY A 96 19.17 0.12 -22.16
N GLU A 97 19.88 -1.02 -22.17
CA GLU A 97 20.03 -1.88 -23.35
C GLU A 97 18.67 -2.45 -23.80
N ILE A 98 17.84 -2.96 -22.89
CA ILE A 98 16.51 -3.53 -23.20
C ILE A 98 15.61 -2.47 -23.84
N LEU A 99 15.62 -1.25 -23.30
CA LEU A 99 14.79 -0.14 -23.76
C LEU A 99 15.38 0.61 -24.95
N HIS A 100 16.56 0.22 -25.43
CA HIS A 100 17.28 0.88 -26.51
C HIS A 100 17.47 2.39 -26.26
N LEU A 101 17.78 2.77 -25.01
CA LEU A 101 17.97 4.17 -24.63
C LEU A 101 19.39 4.63 -24.99
N GLU A 102 19.50 5.43 -26.06
CA GLU A 102 20.74 6.06 -26.45
C GLU A 102 21.17 7.12 -25.42
N GLY A 103 22.37 6.98 -24.85
CA GLY A 103 22.89 7.90 -23.82
C GLY A 103 22.56 7.51 -22.37
N GLY A 104 21.86 6.40 -22.15
CA GLY A 104 21.67 5.82 -20.81
C GLY A 104 20.62 6.51 -19.92
N THR A 105 19.89 7.49 -20.45
CA THR A 105 18.71 8.11 -19.82
C THR A 105 17.53 8.09 -20.79
N GLY A 106 16.31 8.11 -20.24
CA GLY A 106 15.09 8.10 -21.04
C GLY A 106 13.96 7.31 -20.38
N GLN A 107 12.88 7.09 -21.12
CA GLN A 107 11.69 6.41 -20.64
C GLN A 107 11.17 5.47 -21.73
N GLY A 108 10.68 4.29 -21.32
CA GLY A 108 10.09 3.30 -22.22
C GLY A 108 9.04 2.45 -21.53
N LEU A 109 8.36 1.62 -22.31
CA LEU A 109 7.45 0.59 -21.81
C LEU A 109 8.13 -0.77 -21.91
N LEU A 110 8.11 -1.51 -20.81
CA LEU A 110 8.59 -2.87 -20.72
C LEU A 110 7.40 -3.80 -20.52
N ALA A 111 7.04 -4.54 -21.56
CA ALA A 111 5.98 -5.53 -21.51
C ALA A 111 6.54 -6.89 -21.06
N LEU A 112 5.98 -7.45 -19.98
CA LEU A 112 6.38 -8.75 -19.43
C LEU A 112 5.17 -9.67 -19.28
N GLY A 113 5.29 -10.89 -19.81
CA GLY A 113 4.35 -11.96 -19.52
C GLY A 113 4.70 -12.63 -18.19
N LEU A 114 3.76 -12.64 -17.24
CA LEU A 114 3.93 -13.23 -15.91
C LEU A 114 2.69 -14.03 -15.53
N ALA A 115 2.87 -15.31 -15.18
CA ALA A 115 1.82 -16.19 -14.65
C ALA A 115 0.52 -16.31 -15.51
N GLY A 116 0.61 -16.04 -16.81
CA GLY A 116 -0.54 -16.08 -17.73
C GLY A 116 -1.15 -14.71 -18.06
N ASP A 117 -0.66 -13.65 -17.42
CA ASP A 117 -1.05 -12.25 -17.66
C ASP A 117 0.07 -11.47 -18.37
N ASN A 118 -0.28 -10.38 -19.05
CA ASN A 118 0.66 -9.41 -19.61
C ASN A 118 0.67 -8.15 -18.74
N LEU A 119 1.85 -7.72 -18.34
CA LEU A 119 2.06 -6.53 -17.52
C LEU A 119 2.90 -5.51 -18.27
N ASP A 120 2.34 -4.33 -18.51
CA ASP A 120 3.05 -3.18 -19.03
C ASP A 120 3.64 -2.35 -17.89
N ILE A 121 4.97 -2.23 -17.87
CA ILE A 121 5.70 -1.46 -16.86
C ILE A 121 6.30 -0.23 -17.52
N LYS A 122 5.97 0.95 -17.02
CA LYS A 122 6.60 2.19 -17.43
C LYS A 122 7.93 2.35 -16.71
N VAL A 123 9.01 2.29 -17.48
CA VAL A 123 10.38 2.34 -16.97
C VAL A 123 10.99 3.71 -17.30
N LYS A 124 11.63 4.33 -16.32
CA LYS A 124 12.34 5.60 -16.46
C LYS A 124 13.75 5.49 -15.87
N LEU A 125 14.74 5.93 -16.65
CA LEU A 125 16.14 6.06 -16.26
C LEU A 125 16.53 7.55 -16.33
N GLU A 126 16.99 8.11 -15.22
CA GLU A 126 17.36 9.53 -15.12
C GLU A 126 18.59 9.73 -14.24
N ASP A 127 19.38 10.77 -14.52
CA ASP A 127 20.45 11.20 -13.63
C ASP A 127 19.84 12.11 -12.54
N GLU A 128 20.05 11.78 -11.26
CA GLU A 128 19.54 12.54 -10.11
C GLU A 128 20.65 12.66 -9.05
N ASP A 129 20.90 13.89 -8.58
CA ASP A 129 21.88 14.22 -7.53
C ASP A 129 23.29 13.59 -7.72
N GLY A 130 23.77 13.57 -8.97
CA GLY A 130 25.08 13.00 -9.31
C GLY A 130 25.12 11.46 -9.37
N GLY A 131 23.98 10.79 -9.22
CA GLY A 131 23.78 9.36 -9.42
C GLY A 131 22.79 9.05 -10.55
N ARG A 132 22.54 7.75 -10.78
CA ARG A 132 21.53 7.26 -11.73
C ARG A 132 20.37 6.60 -10.99
N GLN A 133 19.17 7.01 -11.34
CA GLN A 133 17.92 6.52 -10.79
C GLN A 133 17.16 5.69 -11.82
N LEU A 134 16.71 4.50 -11.40
CA LEU A 134 15.77 3.66 -12.14
C LEU A 134 14.42 3.66 -11.41
N SER A 135 13.38 4.07 -12.13
CA SER A 135 11.99 4.00 -11.66
C SER A 135 11.22 2.99 -12.49
N LEU A 136 10.57 2.04 -11.81
CA LEU A 136 9.63 1.08 -12.40
C LEU A 136 8.23 1.42 -11.90
N LYS A 137 7.34 1.83 -12.80
CA LYS A 137 5.94 2.09 -12.48
C LYS A 137 5.07 0.99 -13.09
N PHE A 138 4.35 0.28 -12.22
CA PHE A 138 3.50 -0.84 -12.59
C PHE A 138 2.06 -0.33 -12.71
N GLY A 139 1.49 -0.35 -13.92
CA GLY A 139 0.13 0.16 -14.18
C GLY A 139 -0.03 1.69 -14.07
N GLU A 140 -1.15 2.19 -14.60
CA GLU A 140 -1.68 3.56 -14.39
C GLU A 140 -2.46 3.66 -13.07
#